data_AF-A0ABD5IKT7-F1
#
_entry.id   AF-A0ABD5IKT7-F1
#
_cell.length_a   1.000
_cell.length_b   1.000
_cell.length_c   1.000
_cell.angle_alpha   90.00
_cell.angle_beta   90.00
_cell.angle_gamma   90.00
#
_symmetry.space_group_name_H-M   'P 1'
#
loop_
_entity.id
_entity.type
_entity.pdbx_description
1 polymer ?
#
loop_
_entity_poly.entity_id
_entity_poly.type
_entity_poly.pdbx_seq_one_letter_code
_entity_poly.pdbx_strand_id
1 'polypeptide(L)'
;MGGSCGSETACRFRWQTQNAGQCPQANRWKYGLESLPAHLQRTADAARGRYAAADISYLAAAGDTGTAPGAYYRILDKSCAAQLQDPYRLQRALAYADYDRRYLAPDKPHRLTIVPGCGHNVACVFPAPAARQALFPINAD
;
A
#
# COMPACT_ATOMS: atom_id res chain seq x y z
N MET A 1 -4.76 18.96 -1.72
CA MET A 1 -5.50 18.07 -0.79
C MET A 1 -6.82 18.73 -0.48
N GLY A 2 -7.95 18.07 -0.74
CA GLY A 2 -9.27 18.60 -0.45
C GLY A 2 -10.24 17.46 -0.19
N GLY A 3 -10.26 16.99 1.06
CA GLY A 3 -11.27 16.06 1.57
C GLY A 3 -11.95 16.73 2.74
N SER A 4 -13.24 17.05 2.61
CA SER A 4 -14.07 17.40 3.76
C SER A 4 -14.46 16.11 4.46
N CYS A 5 -14.10 15.97 5.74
CA CYS A 5 -14.61 14.92 6.63
C CYS A 5 -15.69 15.53 7.53
N GLY A 6 -16.85 14.88 7.60
CA GLY A 6 -17.94 15.24 8.51
C GLY A 6 -17.86 14.58 9.89
N SER A 7 -17.14 13.46 10.03
CA SER A 7 -16.80 12.81 11.31
C SER A 7 -15.81 11.63 11.11
N GLU A 8 -15.16 11.18 12.19
CA GLU A 8 -14.12 10.13 12.21
C GLU A 8 -14.58 8.76 11.66
N THR A 9 -15.88 8.47 11.67
CA THR A 9 -16.46 7.20 11.22
C THR A 9 -16.94 7.23 9.77
N ALA A 10 -16.89 8.38 9.09
CA ALA A 10 -17.48 8.58 7.77
C ALA A 10 -16.51 9.16 6.72
N CYS A 11 -15.19 9.07 6.91
CA CYS A 11 -14.25 9.50 5.88
C CYS A 11 -14.26 8.50 4.70
N ARG A 12 -14.96 8.87 3.62
CA ARG A 12 -14.78 8.21 2.32
C ARG A 12 -13.42 8.64 1.75
N PHE A 13 -12.43 7.76 1.78
CA PHE A 13 -11.19 7.95 1.04
C PHE A 13 -11.51 7.95 -0.45
N ARG A 14 -11.40 9.11 -1.10
CA ARG A 14 -11.48 9.22 -2.56
C ARG A 14 -10.08 9.41 -3.08
N TRP A 15 -9.53 8.36 -3.66
CA TRP A 15 -8.28 8.45 -4.40
C TRP A 15 -8.42 9.53 -5.49
N GLN A 16 -7.44 10.44 -5.51
CA GLN A 16 -7.25 11.40 -6.59
C GLN A 16 -5.89 11.08 -7.21
N THR A 17 -5.84 11.00 -8.54
CA THR A 17 -4.57 11.05 -9.27
C THR A 17 -3.87 12.35 -8.90
N GLN A 18 -2.78 12.29 -8.13
CA GLN A 18 -1.86 13.41 -8.03
C GLN A 18 -1.35 13.70 -9.45
N ASN A 19 -1.27 14.97 -9.83
CA ASN A 19 -0.80 15.33 -11.17
C ASN A 19 0.66 14.88 -11.32
N ALA A 20 0.89 13.83 -12.12
CA ALA A 20 2.23 13.30 -12.40
C ALA A 20 3.16 14.34 -13.05
N GLY A 21 2.62 15.46 -13.56
CA GLY A 21 3.41 16.59 -14.05
C GLY A 21 4.40 17.17 -13.02
N GLN A 22 4.20 16.91 -11.73
CA GLN A 22 5.15 17.29 -10.66
C GLN A 22 6.27 16.26 -10.42
N CYS A 23 6.11 15.02 -10.90
CA CYS A 23 7.12 13.96 -10.81
C CYS A 23 7.13 13.14 -12.12
N PRO A 24 7.76 13.63 -13.20
CA PRO A 24 7.69 13.00 -14.53
C PRO A 24 8.27 11.58 -14.57
N GLN A 25 9.11 11.21 -13.60
CA GLN A 25 9.73 9.89 -13.48
C GLN A 25 9.02 8.98 -12.47
N ALA A 26 7.78 9.32 -12.07
CA ALA A 26 7.04 8.57 -11.05
C ALA A 26 6.79 7.10 -11.43
N ASN A 27 6.64 6.82 -12.72
CA ASN A 27 6.38 5.48 -13.21
C ASN A 27 7.65 4.65 -13.45
N ARG A 28 8.85 5.24 -13.26
CA ARG A 28 10.11 4.50 -13.28
C ARG A 28 10.20 3.57 -12.08
N TRP A 29 10.85 2.41 -12.26
CA TRP A 29 11.16 1.50 -11.18
C TRP A 29 11.84 2.22 -10.00
N LYS A 30 11.46 1.99 -8.74
CA LYS A 30 10.61 0.90 -8.21
C LYS A 30 9.14 1.26 -7.95
N TYR A 31 8.71 2.49 -8.25
CA TYR A 31 7.34 2.94 -7.95
C TYR A 31 6.36 2.73 -9.10
N GLY A 32 6.87 2.54 -10.31
CA GLY A 32 6.12 1.99 -11.44
C GLY A 32 6.90 0.89 -12.16
N LEU A 33 6.44 0.57 -13.38
CA LEU A 33 6.96 -0.55 -14.17
C LEU A 33 7.79 -0.11 -15.39
N GLU A 34 8.05 1.18 -15.56
CA GLU A 34 9.02 1.65 -16.56
C GLU A 34 10.44 1.33 -16.11
N SER A 35 11.29 0.97 -17.06
CA SER A 35 12.69 0.59 -16.80
C SER A 35 12.82 -0.53 -15.75
N LEU A 36 11.99 -1.58 -15.84
CA LEU A 36 12.16 -2.78 -15.02
C LEU A 36 13.60 -3.30 -15.10
N PRO A 37 14.23 -3.66 -13.97
CA PRO A 37 15.58 -4.22 -13.99
C PRO A 37 15.67 -5.47 -14.86
N ALA A 38 16.66 -5.51 -15.77
CA ALA A 38 16.82 -6.59 -16.73
C ALA A 38 16.91 -8.00 -16.09
N HIS A 39 17.48 -8.09 -14.89
CA HIS A 39 17.59 -9.35 -14.15
C HIS A 39 16.24 -9.95 -13.72
N LEU A 40 15.15 -9.19 -13.74
CA LEU A 40 13.79 -9.71 -13.47
C LEU A 40 13.22 -10.51 -14.65
N GLN A 41 13.83 -10.40 -15.84
CA GLN A 41 13.49 -11.16 -17.06
C GLN A 41 11.97 -11.19 -17.35
N ARG A 42 11.29 -10.07 -17.15
CA ARG A 42 9.84 -9.96 -17.30
C ARG A 42 9.42 -8.59 -17.83
N THR A 43 8.44 -8.56 -18.72
CA THR A 43 7.81 -7.33 -19.19
C THR A 43 6.86 -6.76 -18.14
N ALA A 44 6.53 -5.47 -18.24
CA ALA A 44 5.56 -4.83 -17.35
C ALA A 44 4.20 -5.55 -17.36
N ASP A 45 3.71 -5.93 -18.54
CA ASP A 45 2.39 -6.56 -18.69
C ASP A 45 2.38 -7.98 -18.14
N ALA A 46 3.44 -8.77 -18.35
CA ALA A 46 3.57 -10.08 -17.73
C ALA A 46 3.66 -9.97 -16.20
N ALA A 47 4.30 -8.92 -15.67
CA ALA A 47 4.34 -8.67 -14.23
C ALA A 47 2.95 -8.32 -13.68
N ARG A 48 2.21 -7.44 -14.36
CA ARG A 48 0.83 -7.07 -13.99
C ARG A 48 -0.11 -8.27 -14.03
N GLY A 49 -0.08 -9.07 -15.10
CA GLY A 49 -0.92 -10.25 -15.23
C GLY A 49 -0.68 -11.27 -14.12
N ARG A 50 0.59 -11.56 -13.80
CA ARG A 50 0.92 -12.45 -12.69
C ARG A 50 0.49 -11.89 -11.34
N TYR A 51 0.66 -10.60 -11.14
CA TYR A 51 0.28 -9.92 -9.92
C TYR A 51 -1.25 -9.96 -9.70
N ALA A 52 -2.04 -9.67 -10.74
CA ALA A 52 -3.50 -9.71 -10.68
C ALA A 52 -4.06 -11.11 -10.39
N ALA A 53 -3.38 -12.16 -10.84
CA ALA A 53 -3.76 -13.56 -10.60
C ALA A 53 -3.33 -14.09 -9.22
N ALA A 54 -2.43 -13.39 -8.52
CA ALA A 54 -1.88 -13.87 -7.26
C ALA A 54 -2.92 -13.82 -6.14
N ASP A 55 -2.63 -14.54 -5.05
CA ASP A 55 -3.34 -14.34 -3.78
C ASP A 55 -2.49 -13.43 -2.90
N ILE A 56 -2.88 -12.15 -2.84
CA ILE A 56 -2.14 -11.13 -2.10
C ILE A 56 -3.05 -10.54 -1.03
N SER A 57 -2.51 -10.50 0.20
CA SER A 57 -3.06 -9.75 1.32
C SER A 57 -2.08 -8.69 1.76
N TYR A 58 -2.55 -7.46 1.97
CA TYR A 58 -1.78 -6.39 2.58
C TYR A 58 -2.07 -6.29 4.07
N LEU A 59 -1.02 -6.14 4.84
CA LEU A 59 -1.08 -5.81 6.27
C LEU A 59 -0.44 -4.45 6.47
N ALA A 60 -1.21 -3.49 6.98
CA ALA A 60 -0.73 -2.16 7.32
C ALA A 60 -0.99 -1.87 8.79
N ALA A 61 0.04 -1.44 9.52
CA ALA A 61 -0.14 -1.07 10.91
C ALA A 61 -0.85 0.28 11.02
N ALA A 62 -1.86 0.41 11.89
CA ALA A 62 -2.62 1.64 12.08
C ALA A 62 -1.74 2.80 12.58
N GLY A 63 -0.65 2.49 13.29
CA GLY A 63 0.32 3.46 13.79
C GLY A 63 1.51 3.72 12.85
N ASP A 64 1.56 3.13 11.65
CA ASP A 64 2.65 3.37 10.66
C ASP A 64 2.38 4.67 9.87
N THR A 65 2.17 5.75 10.61
CA THR A 65 1.84 7.08 10.11
C THR A 65 2.55 8.16 10.94
N GLY A 66 2.75 9.33 10.34
CA GLY A 66 3.37 10.47 11.02
C GLY A 66 4.86 10.27 11.31
N THR A 67 5.33 11.02 12.30
CA THR A 67 6.75 11.08 12.69
C THR A 67 7.01 10.59 14.11
N ALA A 68 5.99 10.04 14.76
CA ALA A 68 6.07 9.57 16.15
C ALA A 68 7.06 8.39 16.29
N PRO A 69 7.60 8.16 17.51
CA PRO A 69 8.35 6.94 17.81
C PRO A 69 7.58 5.70 17.37
N GLY A 70 8.27 4.73 16.77
CA GLY A 70 7.64 3.52 16.21
C GLY A 70 7.15 3.64 14.76
N ALA A 71 7.06 4.85 14.17
CA ALA A 71 6.79 5.02 12.73
C ALA A 71 8.05 4.93 11.87
N TYR A 72 9.25 4.91 12.47
CA TYR A 72 10.54 4.82 11.76
C TYR A 72 10.65 5.83 10.59
N TYR A 73 10.23 7.08 10.83
CA TYR A 73 10.14 8.12 9.81
C TYR A 73 11.48 8.46 9.15
N ARG A 74 12.60 8.29 9.88
CA ARG A 74 13.95 8.57 9.37
C ARG A 74 14.29 7.71 8.14
N ILE A 75 13.86 6.46 8.10
CA ILE A 75 14.13 5.51 7.00
C ILE A 75 13.01 5.49 5.94
N LEU A 76 11.97 6.30 6.10
CA LEU A 76 10.90 6.40 5.13
C LEU A 76 11.41 7.01 3.83
N ASP A 77 11.05 6.39 2.70
CA ASP A 77 11.31 6.91 1.36
C ASP A 77 10.54 8.22 1.14
N LYS A 78 11.28 9.29 0.85
CA LYS A 78 10.76 10.65 0.63
C LYS A 78 11.01 11.11 -0.81
N SER A 79 11.32 10.20 -1.74
CA SER A 79 11.44 10.54 -3.16
C SER A 79 10.12 11.06 -3.72
N CYS A 80 10.18 11.82 -4.81
CA CYS A 80 9.00 12.42 -5.47
C CYS A 80 7.91 11.37 -5.72
N ALA A 81 8.28 10.22 -6.30
CA ALA A 81 7.37 9.13 -6.58
C ALA A 81 6.71 8.54 -5.32
N ALA A 82 7.47 8.43 -4.23
CA ALA A 82 6.94 7.99 -2.94
C ALA A 82 5.91 8.98 -2.36
N GLN A 83 6.21 10.28 -2.46
CA GLN A 83 5.33 11.34 -1.96
C GLN A 83 4.05 11.48 -2.78
N LEU A 84 4.06 11.11 -4.06
CA LEU A 84 2.83 11.03 -4.86
C LEU A 84 1.85 9.97 -4.34
N GLN A 85 2.33 8.92 -3.68
CA GLN A 85 1.44 7.90 -3.12
C GLN A 85 0.85 8.35 -1.78
N ASP A 86 1.64 9.03 -0.95
CA ASP A 86 1.28 9.82 0.24
C ASP A 86 2.52 10.04 1.14
N PRO A 87 2.50 10.91 2.16
CA PRO A 87 3.68 11.16 2.99
C PRO A 87 4.03 10.04 3.97
N TYR A 88 3.09 9.15 4.35
CA TYR A 88 3.36 8.07 5.33
C TYR A 88 2.79 6.70 4.89
N ARG A 89 3.25 5.61 5.53
CA ARG A 89 3.05 4.25 5.03
C ARG A 89 1.59 3.78 5.12
N LEU A 90 0.86 4.15 6.17
CA LEU A 90 -0.56 3.81 6.28
C LEU A 90 -1.37 4.41 5.12
N GLN A 91 -1.17 5.69 4.82
CA GLN A 91 -1.87 6.39 3.74
C GLN A 91 -1.46 5.80 2.37
N ARG A 92 -0.17 5.48 2.18
CA ARG A 92 0.27 4.76 0.96
C ARG A 92 -0.40 3.40 0.82
N ALA A 93 -0.58 2.64 1.90
CA ALA A 93 -1.26 1.35 1.86
C ALA A 93 -2.75 1.51 1.48
N LEU A 94 -3.44 2.50 2.06
CA LEU A 94 -4.82 2.84 1.70
C LEU A 94 -4.96 3.26 0.23
N ALA A 95 -4.07 4.14 -0.23
CA ALA A 95 -4.03 4.61 -1.61
C ALA A 95 -3.75 3.46 -2.59
N TYR A 96 -2.79 2.60 -2.25
CA TYR A 96 -2.42 1.45 -3.07
C TYR A 96 -3.53 0.41 -3.15
N ALA A 97 -4.21 0.11 -2.03
CA ALA A 97 -5.33 -0.84 -2.04
C ALA A 97 -6.51 -0.34 -2.88
N ASP A 98 -6.80 0.96 -2.88
CA ASP A 98 -7.83 1.51 -3.75
C ASP A 98 -7.41 1.51 -5.24
N TYR A 99 -6.13 1.80 -5.52
CA TYR A 99 -5.56 1.67 -6.88
C TYR A 99 -5.61 0.21 -7.38
N ASP A 100 -5.20 -0.74 -6.54
CA ASP A 100 -5.19 -2.17 -6.81
C ASP A 100 -6.58 -2.67 -7.21
N ARG A 101 -7.58 -2.39 -6.37
CA ARG A 101 -8.99 -2.74 -6.61
C ARG A 101 -9.54 -2.14 -7.90
N ARG A 102 -9.11 -0.94 -8.29
CA ARG A 102 -9.65 -0.25 -9.48
C ARG A 102 -8.97 -0.65 -10.77
N TYR A 103 -7.66 -0.93 -10.72
CA TYR A 103 -6.83 -0.97 -11.93
C TYR A 103 -5.96 -2.22 -12.07
N LEU A 104 -5.58 -2.88 -10.97
CA LEU A 104 -4.68 -4.03 -11.03
C LEU A 104 -5.43 -5.36 -10.97
N ALA A 105 -6.38 -5.50 -10.04
CA ALA A 105 -7.10 -6.74 -9.81
C ALA A 105 -8.61 -6.49 -9.54
N PRO A 106 -9.35 -5.84 -10.46
CA PRO A 106 -10.77 -5.51 -10.23
C PRO A 106 -11.66 -6.75 -10.05
N ASP A 107 -11.35 -7.85 -10.73
CA ASP A 107 -12.13 -9.09 -10.67
C ASP A 107 -11.84 -9.91 -9.41
N LYS A 108 -10.65 -9.75 -8.82
CA LYS A 108 -10.23 -10.39 -7.57
C LYS A 108 -9.42 -9.41 -6.72
N PRO A 109 -10.08 -8.41 -6.08
CA PRO A 109 -9.37 -7.38 -5.35
C PRO A 109 -8.56 -7.96 -4.19
N HIS A 110 -7.32 -7.53 -4.06
CA HIS A 110 -6.49 -7.89 -2.92
C HIS A 110 -7.03 -7.25 -1.63
N ARG A 111 -6.89 -7.95 -0.50
CA ARG A 111 -7.45 -7.51 0.78
C ARG A 111 -6.41 -6.69 1.56
N LEU A 112 -6.77 -5.48 1.94
CA LEU A 112 -6.04 -4.70 2.95
C LEU A 112 -6.64 -4.93 4.34
N THR A 113 -5.80 -5.31 5.30
CA THR A 113 -6.14 -5.35 6.72
C THR A 113 -5.30 -4.34 7.49
N ILE A 114 -5.98 -3.46 8.23
CA ILE A 114 -5.34 -2.50 9.12
C ILE A 114 -5.18 -3.15 10.49
N VAL A 115 -3.95 -3.18 11.01
CA VAL A 115 -3.62 -3.81 12.29
C VAL A 115 -3.54 -2.74 13.39
N PRO A 116 -4.49 -2.71 14.34
CA PRO A 116 -4.49 -1.73 15.42
C PRO A 116 -3.35 -1.97 16.41
N GLY A 117 -2.93 -0.92 17.10
CA GLY A 117 -1.93 -1.00 18.18
C GLY A 117 -0.47 -1.20 17.72
N CYS A 118 -0.22 -1.38 16.43
CA CYS A 118 1.13 -1.55 15.88
C CYS A 118 1.58 -0.31 15.09
N GLY A 119 2.88 -0.02 15.16
CA GLY A 119 3.60 0.89 14.25
C GLY A 119 4.35 0.13 13.17
N HIS A 120 5.49 0.66 12.71
CA HIS A 120 6.37 -0.01 11.74
C HIS A 120 7.19 -1.15 12.39
N ASN A 121 6.50 -2.18 12.88
CA ASN A 121 7.07 -3.32 13.59
C ASN A 121 6.40 -4.63 13.15
N VAL A 122 7.10 -5.43 12.35
CA VAL A 122 6.59 -6.72 11.84
C VAL A 122 6.33 -7.74 12.95
N ALA A 123 7.11 -7.71 14.04
CA ALA A 123 6.93 -8.59 15.19
C ALA A 123 5.69 -8.22 16.02
N CYS A 124 5.12 -7.02 15.83
CA CYS A 124 3.80 -6.66 16.33
C CYS A 124 2.70 -7.06 15.34
N VAL A 125 2.90 -6.77 14.05
CA VAL A 125 1.87 -6.95 13.00
C VAL A 125 1.51 -8.41 12.77
N PHE A 126 2.50 -9.30 12.60
CA PHE A 126 2.22 -10.70 12.24
C PHE A 126 1.48 -11.51 13.32
N PRO A 127 1.80 -11.43 14.62
CA PRO A 127 1.05 -12.19 15.63
C PRO A 127 -0.31 -11.58 15.98
N ALA A 128 -0.59 -10.33 15.54
CA ALA A 128 -1.82 -9.64 15.88
C ALA A 128 -3.06 -10.42 15.41
N PRO A 129 -4.14 -10.49 16.21
CA PRO A 129 -5.36 -11.22 15.84
C PRO A 129 -5.91 -10.83 14.46
N ALA A 130 -5.85 -9.53 14.12
CA ALA A 130 -6.30 -9.02 12.82
C ALA A 130 -5.50 -9.59 11.62
N ALA A 131 -4.21 -9.90 11.80
CA ALA A 131 -3.36 -10.40 10.73
C ALA A 131 -3.46 -11.93 10.54
N ARG A 132 -3.98 -12.66 11.53
CA ARG A 132 -3.96 -14.13 11.54
C ARG A 132 -4.61 -14.75 10.30
N GLN A 133 -5.77 -14.24 9.88
CA GLN A 133 -6.48 -14.74 8.70
C GLN A 133 -5.68 -14.60 7.40
N ALA A 134 -4.84 -13.55 7.30
CA ALA A 134 -4.01 -13.34 6.12
C ALA A 134 -2.76 -14.24 6.11
N LEU A 135 -2.31 -14.72 7.28
CA LEU A 135 -1.08 -15.51 7.41
C LEU A 135 -1.35 -17.02 7.51
N PHE A 136 -2.47 -17.39 8.12
CA PHE A 136 -2.86 -18.78 8.35
C PHE A 136 -4.29 -18.98 7.80
N PRO A 137 -4.45 -19.16 6.48
CA PRO A 137 -5.76 -19.31 5.83
C PRO A 137 -6.45 -20.66 6.11
N ILE A 138 -6.07 -21.35 7.18
CA ILE A 138 -6.62 -22.65 7.59
C ILE A 138 -7.33 -22.43 8.92
N ASN A 139 -8.56 -22.93 9.04
CA ASN A 139 -9.19 -23.14 10.35
C ASN A 139 -8.22 -23.99 11.19
N ALA A 140 -7.49 -23.33 12.08
CA ALA A 140 -6.74 -23.98 13.14
C ALA A 140 -7.62 -23.94 14.39
N ASP A 141 -8.65 -24.78 14.37
CA ASP A 141 -9.20 -25.37 15.59
C ASP A 141 -8.36 -26.61 15.94
#